data_AF-A0AAE3VB22-F1
#
_entry.id   AF-A0AAE3VB22-F1
#
_cell.length_a   1.000
_cell.length_b   1.000
_cell.length_c   1.000
_cell.angle_alpha   90.00
_cell.angle_beta   90.00
_cell.angle_gamma   90.00
#
_symmetry.space_group_name_H-M   'P 1'
#
loop_
_entity.id
_entity.type
_entity.pdbx_description
1 polymer ?
#
loop_
_entity_poly.entity_id
_entity_poly.type
_entity_poly.pdbx_seq_one_letter_code
_entity_poly.pdbx_strand_id
1 'polypeptide(L)'
;MAVVITFLIILTLVSPVTGAPFYYLAYLSKNNVQRIFGCLLLAFLMASFGYCFQNPKTDPDLVRYLEMVRGYADLKFLQIFNAGMYKDLYVIDIWFWLVAKTGDYQLVTSISCFLNYLIWLYIFQDFCKQNNISTLSQGMFTIALFGLINFSVVVNSVRGLLAFTLIMLAIYRELYQKKKNILTYFLYVVPLGMHFAAVLILIMRLLLCLKEKFIKILVALIIGIPFYIEYLVYAINYISRGIPFSEKIQYFTLRCLMYLKWDTGGWASIVSSSGFYKLNKIFSICALVLSAYAFYILKKHNRVIWSTAMDNFLLIYYAFTVTCFFMTTPIYQRFTVPLWTFCVSVSLKATASEGNMFTKFIYVYCLCGVVFVGYFLNGYMLNTMIPIGNYMTRVLTFTWLCR
;
A
#
# COMPACT_ATOMS: atom_id res chain seq x y z
N MET A 1 33.77 3.20 5.52
CA MET A 1 32.42 2.63 5.27
C MET A 1 31.81 2.04 6.53
N ALA A 2 32.50 1.12 7.23
CA ALA A 2 32.03 0.54 8.50
C ALA A 2 31.66 1.61 9.55
N VAL A 3 32.54 2.59 9.78
CA VAL A 3 32.31 3.70 10.74
C VAL A 3 31.01 4.47 10.44
N VAL A 4 30.72 4.78 9.17
CA VAL A 4 29.50 5.50 8.77
C VAL A 4 28.26 4.64 9.00
N ILE A 5 28.31 3.35 8.68
CA ILE A 5 27.19 2.42 8.91
C ILE A 5 26.95 2.27 10.42
N THR A 6 28.00 2.06 11.21
CA THR A 6 27.92 1.97 12.67
C THR A 6 27.33 3.23 13.28
N PHE A 7 27.78 4.42 12.84
CA PHE A 7 27.22 5.69 13.27
C PHE A 7 25.72 5.79 12.97
N LEU A 8 25.29 5.43 11.75
CA LEU A 8 23.88 5.45 11.37
C LEU A 8 23.05 4.45 12.19
N ILE A 9 23.58 3.26 12.51
CA ILE A 9 22.92 2.29 13.40
C ILE A 9 22.70 2.90 14.77
N ILE A 10 23.75 3.45 15.38
CA ILE A 10 23.68 4.06 16.71
C ILE A 10 22.65 5.20 16.70
N LEU A 11 22.71 6.09 15.70
CA LEU A 11 21.76 7.19 15.56
C LEU A 11 20.32 6.68 15.42
N THR A 12 20.13 5.60 14.68
CA THR A 12 18.82 4.95 14.52
C THR A 12 18.30 4.37 15.83
N LEU A 13 19.18 3.78 16.66
CA LEU A 13 18.76 3.20 17.94
C LEU A 13 18.46 4.28 18.99
N VAL A 14 19.23 5.37 19.00
CA VAL A 14 19.11 6.45 19.99
C VAL A 14 18.00 7.44 19.65
N SER A 15 17.90 7.87 18.39
CA SER A 15 16.91 8.82 17.94
C SER A 15 16.67 8.68 16.43
N PRO A 16 15.73 7.81 16.00
CA PRO A 16 15.44 7.58 14.59
C PRO A 16 15.19 8.87 13.80
N VAL A 17 14.47 9.83 14.37
CA VAL A 17 14.09 11.08 13.69
C VAL A 17 15.31 11.93 13.34
N THR A 18 16.26 12.09 14.25
CA THR A 18 17.45 12.93 14.02
C THR A 18 18.32 12.37 12.90
N GLY A 19 18.29 11.05 12.68
CA GLY A 19 19.00 10.43 11.58
C GLY A 19 18.29 10.48 10.22
N ALA A 20 17.03 10.91 10.15
CA ALA A 20 16.24 10.90 8.92
C ALA A 20 16.93 11.57 7.71
N PRO A 21 17.59 12.75 7.84
CA PRO A 21 18.32 13.36 6.73
C PRO A 21 19.45 12.47 6.22
N PHE A 22 20.17 11.79 7.12
CA PHE A 22 21.28 10.92 6.76
C PHE A 22 20.80 9.61 6.11
N TYR A 23 19.69 9.04 6.59
CA TYR A 23 19.09 7.84 5.98
C TYR A 23 18.65 8.14 4.55
N TYR A 24 18.06 9.32 4.34
CA TYR A 24 17.63 9.80 3.04
C TYR A 24 18.82 10.02 2.09
N LEU A 25 19.90 10.67 2.55
CA LEU A 25 21.12 10.81 1.75
C LEU A 25 21.77 9.46 1.43
N ALA A 26 21.79 8.54 2.39
CA ALA A 26 22.28 7.18 2.17
C ALA A 26 21.44 6.44 1.12
N TYR A 27 20.10 6.55 1.19
CA TYR A 27 19.15 6.00 0.22
C TYR A 27 19.33 6.56 -1.19
N LEU A 28 19.82 7.79 -1.32
CA LEU A 28 20.13 8.45 -2.59
C LEU A 28 21.56 8.18 -3.09
N SER A 29 22.38 7.49 -2.30
CA SER A 29 23.79 7.24 -2.63
C SER A 29 23.94 6.39 -3.90
N LYS A 30 24.99 6.69 -4.66
CA LYS A 30 25.45 5.84 -5.78
C LYS A 30 26.08 4.54 -5.29
N ASN A 31 26.58 4.50 -4.05
CA ASN A 31 27.14 3.29 -3.46
C ASN A 31 26.02 2.31 -3.10
N ASN A 32 26.08 1.09 -3.65
CA ASN A 32 25.03 0.08 -3.47
C ASN A 32 24.77 -0.29 -2.00
N VAL A 33 25.81 -0.38 -1.16
CA VAL A 33 25.67 -0.76 0.25
C VAL A 33 24.97 0.35 1.03
N GLN A 34 25.45 1.60 0.90
CA GLN A 34 24.82 2.76 1.54
C GLN A 34 23.37 2.91 1.10
N ARG A 35 23.10 2.65 -0.18
CA ARG A 35 21.77 2.76 -0.76
C ARG A 35 20.78 1.74 -0.20
N ILE A 36 21.19 0.47 -0.11
CA ILE A 36 20.37 -0.58 0.51
C ILE A 36 20.16 -0.27 1.99
N PHE A 37 21.22 0.16 2.67
CA PHE A 37 21.16 0.47 4.08
C PHE A 37 20.25 1.67 4.37
N GLY A 38 20.35 2.76 3.59
CA GLY A 38 19.45 3.91 3.70
C GLY A 38 17.99 3.55 3.44
N CYS A 39 17.71 2.64 2.51
CA CYS A 39 16.36 2.10 2.29
C CYS A 39 15.82 1.40 3.56
N LEU A 40 16.64 0.53 4.17
CA LEU A 40 16.29 -0.16 5.42
C LEU A 40 16.07 0.84 6.56
N LEU A 41 16.95 1.84 6.72
CA LEU A 41 16.84 2.83 7.79
C LEU A 41 15.64 3.76 7.62
N LEU A 42 15.30 4.17 6.40
CA LEU A 42 14.06 4.93 6.14
C LEU A 42 12.82 4.10 6.47
N ALA A 43 12.80 2.82 6.10
CA ALA A 43 11.72 1.93 6.49
C ALA A 43 11.64 1.76 8.03
N PHE A 44 12.78 1.69 8.71
CA PHE A 44 12.87 1.57 10.16
C PHE A 44 12.46 2.86 10.89
N LEU A 45 12.73 4.03 10.31
CA LEU A 45 12.16 5.31 10.76
C LEU A 45 10.62 5.26 10.73
N MET A 46 10.04 4.78 9.63
CA MET A 46 8.58 4.63 9.54
C MET A 46 8.03 3.56 10.49
N ALA A 47 8.81 2.52 10.77
CA ALA A 47 8.51 1.53 11.82
C ALA A 47 8.44 2.18 13.21
N SER A 48 9.35 3.11 13.49
CA SER A 48 9.39 3.88 14.74
C SER A 48 8.16 4.80 14.87
N PHE A 49 7.72 5.39 13.77
CA PHE A 49 6.48 6.20 13.74
C PHE A 49 5.26 5.32 14.01
N GLY A 50 5.17 4.16 13.37
CA GLY A 50 4.12 3.18 13.65
C GLY A 50 4.14 2.68 15.09
N TYR A 51 5.33 2.52 15.67
CA TYR A 51 5.48 2.16 17.07
C TYR A 51 4.94 3.25 18.01
N CYS A 52 5.23 4.52 17.74
CA CYS A 52 4.77 5.64 18.55
C CYS A 52 3.26 5.91 18.43
N PHE A 53 2.57 5.27 17.47
CA PHE A 53 1.13 5.40 17.27
C PHE A 53 0.37 4.61 18.34
N GLN A 54 0.27 5.22 19.53
CA GLN A 54 -0.36 4.63 20.71
C GLN A 54 -1.47 5.55 21.24
N ASN A 55 -2.51 4.97 21.84
CA ASN A 55 -3.66 5.69 22.41
C ASN A 55 -4.37 6.58 21.38
N PRO A 56 -4.94 6.00 20.30
CA PRO A 56 -5.71 6.77 19.34
C PRO A 56 -6.94 7.43 20.00
N LYS A 57 -7.36 8.58 19.46
CA LYS A 57 -8.56 9.35 19.87
C LYS A 57 -9.87 8.64 19.54
N THR A 58 -9.82 7.75 18.55
CA THR A 58 -10.94 6.97 18.05
C THR A 58 -10.68 5.48 18.26
N ASP A 59 -11.61 4.63 17.85
CA ASP A 59 -11.44 3.17 17.81
C ASP A 59 -11.12 2.70 16.37
N PRO A 60 -9.89 2.94 15.86
CA PRO A 60 -9.52 2.43 14.56
C PRO A 60 -9.24 0.93 14.61
N ASP A 61 -9.19 0.29 13.43
CA ASP A 61 -8.86 -1.13 13.26
C ASP A 61 -7.64 -1.58 14.08
N LEU A 62 -6.65 -0.70 14.29
CA LEU A 62 -5.47 -0.96 15.11
C LEU A 62 -5.79 -1.37 16.54
N VAL A 63 -6.75 -0.73 17.22
CA VAL A 63 -7.09 -1.05 18.62
C VAL A 63 -7.54 -2.51 18.72
N ARG A 64 -8.42 -2.93 17.80
CA ARG A 64 -8.86 -4.32 17.68
C ARG A 64 -7.71 -5.28 17.36
N TYR A 65 -6.73 -4.87 16.54
CA TYR A 65 -5.55 -5.70 16.27
C TYR A 65 -4.71 -5.89 17.54
N LEU A 66 -4.47 -4.83 18.32
CA LEU A 66 -3.71 -4.93 19.57
C LEU A 66 -4.42 -5.82 20.59
N GLU A 67 -5.74 -5.71 20.71
CA GLU A 67 -6.55 -6.60 21.55
C GLU A 67 -6.47 -8.06 21.10
N MET A 68 -6.58 -8.32 19.79
CA MET A 68 -6.42 -9.67 19.26
C MET A 68 -5.04 -10.23 19.59
N VAL A 69 -3.96 -9.47 19.35
CA VAL A 69 -2.59 -9.90 19.68
C VAL A 69 -2.46 -10.27 21.15
N ARG A 70 -3.02 -9.47 22.07
CA ARG A 70 -3.04 -9.80 23.52
C ARG A 70 -3.69 -11.15 23.79
N GLY A 71 -4.77 -11.49 23.08
CA GLY A 71 -5.45 -12.78 23.18
C GLY A 71 -4.58 -14.01 22.83
N TYR A 72 -3.47 -13.83 22.11
CA TYR A 72 -2.54 -14.93 21.79
C TYR A 72 -1.44 -15.14 22.84
N ALA A 73 -1.33 -14.28 23.87
CA ALA A 73 -0.21 -14.28 24.80
C ALA A 73 -0.02 -15.63 25.50
N ASP A 74 -1.10 -16.26 25.95
CA ASP A 74 -1.07 -17.52 26.71
C ASP A 74 -1.23 -18.78 25.85
N LEU A 75 -1.49 -18.62 24.55
CA LEU A 75 -1.71 -19.75 23.64
C LEU A 75 -0.40 -20.47 23.29
N LYS A 76 -0.47 -21.80 23.24
CA LYS A 76 0.57 -22.65 22.64
C LYS A 76 0.41 -22.66 21.11
N PHE A 77 1.50 -22.95 20.38
CA PHE A 77 1.52 -22.87 18.91
C PHE A 77 0.36 -23.62 18.22
N LEU A 78 0.02 -24.83 18.64
CA LEU A 78 -1.07 -25.58 18.02
C LEU A 78 -2.47 -25.00 18.28
N GLN A 79 -2.62 -24.15 19.30
CA GLN A 79 -3.89 -23.54 19.69
C GLN A 79 -4.17 -22.23 18.95
N ILE A 80 -3.22 -21.68 18.20
CA ILE A 80 -3.35 -20.34 17.60
C ILE A 80 -4.24 -20.34 16.36
N PHE A 81 -4.31 -21.46 15.65
CA PHE A 81 -5.00 -21.52 14.35
C PHE A 81 -6.50 -21.36 14.55
N ASN A 82 -7.08 -20.31 13.95
CA ASN A 82 -8.48 -19.90 14.14
C ASN A 82 -8.85 -19.49 15.57
N ALA A 83 -7.87 -19.14 16.43
CA ALA A 83 -8.15 -18.65 17.78
C ALA A 83 -8.74 -17.23 17.78
N GLY A 84 -8.38 -16.41 16.78
CA GLY A 84 -8.89 -15.06 16.61
C GLY A 84 -10.22 -15.00 15.86
N MET A 85 -10.67 -13.78 15.59
CA MET A 85 -11.92 -13.54 14.85
C MET A 85 -11.88 -13.94 13.37
N TYR A 86 -10.69 -14.19 12.82
CA TYR A 86 -10.52 -14.49 11.40
C TYR A 86 -10.31 -15.98 11.17
N LYS A 87 -11.29 -16.61 10.52
CA LYS A 87 -11.17 -18.00 10.09
C LYS A 87 -10.27 -18.12 8.87
N ASP A 88 -9.48 -19.18 8.83
CA ASP A 88 -8.60 -19.63 7.74
C ASP A 88 -7.49 -18.63 7.35
N LEU A 89 -7.12 -17.69 8.23
CA LEU A 89 -6.05 -16.70 7.99
C LEU A 89 -4.82 -16.99 8.88
N TYR A 90 -4.24 -18.16 8.68
CA TYR A 90 -3.20 -18.72 9.54
C TYR A 90 -1.90 -17.91 9.63
N VAL A 91 -1.56 -17.14 8.60
CA VAL A 91 -0.35 -16.28 8.65
C VAL A 91 -0.52 -15.19 9.72
N ILE A 92 -1.75 -14.72 9.93
CA ILE A 92 -2.06 -13.73 10.96
C ILE A 92 -2.01 -14.33 12.34
N ASP A 93 -2.56 -15.53 12.51
CA ASP A 93 -2.46 -16.24 13.78
C ASP A 93 -0.98 -16.40 14.19
N ILE A 94 -0.12 -16.83 13.25
CA ILE A 94 1.32 -16.97 13.49
C ILE A 94 1.97 -15.62 13.79
N TRP A 95 1.70 -14.58 12.99
CA TRP A 95 2.30 -13.27 13.20
C TRP A 95 1.89 -12.64 14.54
N PHE A 96 0.60 -12.67 14.86
CA PHE A 96 0.08 -12.12 16.10
C PHE A 96 0.59 -12.89 17.31
N TRP A 97 0.66 -14.23 17.22
CA TRP A 97 1.26 -15.05 18.26
C TRP A 97 2.74 -14.72 18.49
N LEU A 98 3.54 -14.60 17.43
CA LEU A 98 4.96 -14.23 17.56
C LEU A 98 5.14 -12.88 18.26
N VAL A 99 4.33 -11.88 17.88
CA VAL A 99 4.33 -10.57 18.56
C VAL A 99 3.88 -10.71 20.01
N ALA A 100 2.82 -11.47 20.28
CA ALA A 100 2.30 -11.64 21.63
C ALA A 100 3.34 -12.24 22.60
N LYS A 101 4.20 -13.14 22.11
CA LYS A 101 5.30 -13.72 22.90
C LYS A 101 6.40 -12.74 23.29
N THR A 102 6.49 -11.58 22.64
CA THR A 102 7.43 -10.53 23.04
C THR A 102 6.91 -9.68 24.21
N GLY A 103 5.60 -9.70 24.48
CA GLY A 103 4.94 -8.77 25.41
C GLY A 103 4.78 -7.34 24.85
N ASP A 104 5.44 -7.00 23.75
CA ASP A 104 5.34 -5.71 23.08
C ASP A 104 4.38 -5.76 21.88
N TYR A 105 3.10 -5.57 22.18
CA TYR A 105 2.04 -5.65 21.18
C TYR A 105 2.14 -4.57 20.09
N GLN A 106 2.81 -3.45 20.37
CA GLN A 106 2.93 -2.34 19.44
C GLN A 106 3.85 -2.68 18.25
N LEU A 107 4.64 -3.74 18.36
CA LEU A 107 5.43 -4.29 17.25
C LEU A 107 4.57 -4.68 16.05
N VAL A 108 3.28 -5.01 16.22
CA VAL A 108 2.39 -5.30 15.07
C VAL A 108 2.33 -4.13 14.09
N THR A 109 2.17 -2.90 14.60
CA THR A 109 2.11 -1.69 13.78
C THR A 109 3.48 -1.35 13.21
N SER A 110 4.52 -1.51 14.04
CA SER A 110 5.89 -1.20 13.65
C SER A 110 6.37 -2.09 12.50
N ILE A 111 6.17 -3.41 12.61
CA ILE A 111 6.51 -4.40 11.57
C ILE A 111 5.72 -4.13 10.29
N SER A 112 4.42 -3.82 10.41
CA SER A 112 3.60 -3.48 9.23
C SER A 112 4.12 -2.24 8.50
N CYS A 113 4.42 -1.17 9.24
CA CYS A 113 4.97 0.05 8.65
C CYS A 113 6.33 -0.19 8.03
N PHE A 114 7.22 -0.89 8.73
CA PHE A 114 8.54 -1.29 8.22
C PHE A 114 8.42 -1.98 6.86
N LEU A 115 7.64 -3.07 6.80
CA LEU A 115 7.54 -3.88 5.60
C LEU A 115 6.90 -3.13 4.43
N ASN A 116 5.82 -2.37 4.66
CA ASN A 116 5.18 -1.59 3.60
C ASN A 116 6.13 -0.55 3.00
N TYR A 117 6.76 0.29 3.85
CA TYR A 117 7.68 1.32 3.36
C TYR A 117 8.95 0.73 2.76
N LEU A 118 9.49 -0.35 3.33
CA LEU A 118 10.64 -1.06 2.74
C LEU A 118 10.34 -1.51 1.31
N ILE A 119 9.15 -2.10 1.09
CA ILE A 119 8.75 -2.58 -0.24
C ILE A 119 8.58 -1.43 -1.22
N TRP A 120 7.87 -0.36 -0.85
CA TRP A 120 7.66 0.78 -1.75
C TRP A 120 8.97 1.48 -2.09
N LEU A 121 9.83 1.74 -1.09
CA LEU A 121 11.15 2.34 -1.29
C LEU A 121 12.05 1.44 -2.14
N TYR A 122 12.04 0.13 -1.91
CA TYR A 122 12.78 -0.84 -2.73
C TYR A 122 12.34 -0.82 -4.19
N ILE A 123 11.03 -0.91 -4.46
CA ILE A 123 10.48 -0.91 -5.82
C ILE A 123 10.84 0.41 -6.53
N PHE A 124 10.64 1.54 -5.86
CA PHE A 124 10.91 2.85 -6.42
C PHE A 124 12.40 3.08 -6.69
N GLN A 125 13.26 2.71 -5.75
CA GLN A 125 14.72 2.82 -5.90
C GLN A 125 15.25 1.92 -7.03
N ASP A 126 14.79 0.68 -7.09
CA ASP A 126 15.21 -0.25 -8.14
C ASP A 126 14.72 0.20 -9.52
N PHE A 127 13.50 0.73 -9.62
CA PHE A 127 13.00 1.38 -10.84
C PHE A 127 13.90 2.55 -11.27
N CYS A 128 14.25 3.46 -10.34
CA CYS A 128 15.11 4.60 -10.63
C CYS A 128 16.47 4.14 -11.17
N LYS A 129 17.04 3.08 -10.58
CA LYS A 129 18.30 2.49 -11.02
C LYS A 129 18.19 1.88 -12.42
N GLN A 130 17.17 1.06 -12.67
CA GLN A 130 16.99 0.41 -13.97
C GLN A 130 16.73 1.40 -15.11
N ASN A 131 16.20 2.58 -14.80
CA ASN A 131 15.90 3.64 -15.77
C ASN A 131 16.92 4.80 -15.75
N ASN A 132 18.08 4.65 -15.08
CA ASN A 132 19.14 5.66 -15.00
C ASN A 132 18.64 7.05 -14.57
N ILE A 133 17.71 7.11 -13.62
CA ILE A 133 17.15 8.36 -13.10
C ILE A 133 18.19 9.09 -12.25
N SER A 134 18.24 10.42 -12.38
CA SER A 134 19.12 11.26 -11.58
C SER A 134 18.79 11.18 -10.08
N THR A 135 19.82 11.30 -9.23
CA THR A 135 19.66 11.28 -7.77
C THR A 135 18.72 12.39 -7.26
N LEU A 136 18.77 13.57 -7.88
CA LEU A 136 17.90 14.69 -7.52
C LEU A 136 16.43 14.34 -7.79
N SER A 137 16.12 13.83 -8.98
CA SER A 137 14.76 13.42 -9.34
C SER A 137 14.27 12.26 -8.48
N GLN A 138 15.12 11.26 -8.21
CA GLN A 138 14.81 10.18 -7.28
C GLN A 138 14.45 10.74 -5.90
N GLY A 139 15.21 11.71 -5.40
CA GLY A 139 14.92 12.38 -4.14
C GLY A 139 13.55 13.07 -4.14
N MET A 140 13.34 14.00 -5.06
CA MET A 140 12.07 14.75 -5.16
C MET A 140 10.85 13.83 -5.25
N PHE A 141 10.93 12.75 -6.06
CA PHE A 141 9.82 11.82 -6.21
C PHE A 141 9.70 10.82 -5.05
N THR A 142 10.76 10.60 -4.27
CA THR A 142 10.62 9.91 -2.97
C THR A 142 9.78 10.76 -2.01
N ILE A 143 10.04 12.07 -1.92
CA ILE A 143 9.22 12.99 -1.13
C ILE A 143 7.77 13.02 -1.65
N ALA A 144 7.58 13.02 -2.97
CA ALA A 144 6.23 12.91 -3.55
C ALA A 144 5.52 11.63 -3.13
N LEU A 145 6.22 10.48 -3.13
CA LEU A 145 5.68 9.19 -2.69
C LEU A 145 5.19 9.23 -1.24
N PHE A 146 5.98 9.81 -0.32
CA PHE A 146 5.57 9.99 1.07
C PHE A 146 4.34 10.90 1.22
N GLY A 147 4.20 11.93 0.36
CA GLY A 147 3.02 12.80 0.35
C GLY A 147 1.74 12.10 -0.14
N LEU A 148 1.87 11.14 -1.07
CA LEU A 148 0.73 10.38 -1.60
C LEU A 148 0.27 9.25 -0.67
N ILE A 149 1.19 8.63 0.04
CA ILE A 149 0.88 7.56 0.99
C ILE A 149 0.24 8.17 2.23
N ASN A 150 -0.98 7.75 2.53
CA ASN A 150 -1.63 8.17 3.77
C ASN A 150 -1.09 7.34 4.95
N PHE A 151 -0.22 7.90 5.79
CA PHE A 151 0.41 7.20 6.91
C PHE A 151 -0.62 6.61 7.88
N SER A 152 -1.70 7.34 8.16
CA SER A 152 -2.80 6.87 9.00
C SER A 152 -3.49 5.62 8.44
N VAL A 153 -3.51 5.44 7.12
CA VAL A 153 -4.01 4.20 6.50
C VAL A 153 -3.03 3.05 6.73
N VAL A 154 -1.72 3.31 6.67
CA VAL A 154 -0.68 2.30 6.87
C VAL A 154 -0.71 1.71 8.28
N VAL A 155 -0.82 2.57 9.30
CA VAL A 155 -0.86 2.14 10.71
C VAL A 155 -2.16 1.42 11.08
N ASN A 156 -3.27 1.72 10.39
CA ASN A 156 -4.57 1.12 10.72
C ASN A 156 -4.92 -0.10 9.87
N SER A 157 -4.45 -0.18 8.63
CA SER A 157 -4.76 -1.29 7.72
C SER A 157 -3.67 -2.38 7.74
N VAL A 158 -3.10 -2.68 8.91
CA VAL A 158 -1.85 -3.46 9.04
C VAL A 158 -1.86 -4.78 8.27
N ARG A 159 -2.98 -5.51 8.32
CA ARG A 159 -3.12 -6.81 7.70
C ARG A 159 -3.41 -6.74 6.20
N GLY A 160 -4.45 -5.99 5.83
CA GLY A 160 -4.91 -5.91 4.44
C GLY A 160 -3.91 -5.19 3.54
N LEU A 161 -3.38 -4.06 4.00
CA LEU A 161 -2.44 -3.27 3.21
C LEU A 161 -1.12 -4.01 3.01
N LEU A 162 -0.57 -4.62 4.07
CA LEU A 162 0.66 -5.41 3.96
C LEU A 162 0.48 -6.60 3.01
N ALA A 163 -0.65 -7.31 3.10
CA ALA A 163 -0.97 -8.40 2.16
C ALA A 163 -0.92 -7.93 0.70
N PHE A 164 -1.54 -6.78 0.41
CA PHE A 164 -1.59 -6.26 -0.96
C PHE A 164 -0.21 -5.79 -1.43
N THR A 165 0.54 -5.09 -0.58
CA THR A 165 1.90 -4.64 -0.88
C THR A 165 2.86 -5.81 -1.14
N LEU A 166 2.73 -6.92 -0.39
CA LEU A 166 3.51 -8.15 -0.63
C LEU A 166 3.19 -8.79 -2.00
N ILE A 167 1.91 -8.85 -2.40
CA ILE A 167 1.56 -9.32 -3.75
C ILE A 167 2.11 -8.37 -4.81
N MET A 168 2.01 -7.06 -4.61
CA MET A 168 2.58 -6.08 -5.56
C MET A 168 4.10 -6.25 -5.71
N LEU A 169 4.82 -6.62 -4.64
CA LEU A 169 6.23 -6.99 -4.73
C LEU A 169 6.44 -8.29 -5.53
N ALA A 170 5.62 -9.31 -5.32
CA ALA A 170 5.70 -10.56 -6.09
C ALA A 170 5.52 -10.30 -7.59
N ILE A 171 4.53 -9.49 -7.94
CA ILE A 171 4.20 -9.09 -9.32
C ILE A 171 5.34 -8.27 -9.93
N TYR A 172 5.88 -7.31 -9.17
CA TYR A 172 7.05 -6.55 -9.59
C TYR A 172 8.26 -7.45 -9.88
N ARG A 173 8.56 -8.38 -8.97
CA ARG A 173 9.67 -9.34 -9.15
C ARG A 173 9.45 -10.22 -10.38
N GLU A 174 8.25 -10.76 -10.57
CA GLU A 174 7.93 -11.65 -11.67
C GLU A 174 7.88 -10.92 -13.02
N LEU A 175 7.07 -9.87 -13.12
CA LEU A 175 6.72 -9.24 -14.39
C LEU A 175 7.76 -8.22 -14.84
N TYR A 176 8.36 -7.46 -13.92
CA TYR A 176 9.36 -6.45 -14.24
C TYR A 176 10.79 -6.99 -14.09
N GLN A 177 11.15 -7.52 -12.92
CA GLN A 177 12.52 -8.03 -12.69
C GLN A 177 12.78 -9.43 -13.29
N LYS A 178 11.75 -10.12 -13.81
CA LYS A 178 11.82 -11.48 -14.36
C LYS A 178 12.32 -12.55 -13.38
N LYS A 179 12.22 -12.31 -12.07
CA LYS A 179 12.64 -13.23 -11.00
C LYS A 179 11.48 -14.14 -10.58
N LYS A 180 11.55 -15.42 -10.97
CA LYS A 180 10.54 -16.47 -10.68
C LYS A 180 11.07 -17.54 -9.72
N ASN A 181 11.71 -17.12 -8.63
CA ASN A 181 12.25 -18.04 -7.63
C ASN A 181 11.27 -18.29 -6.47
N ILE A 182 11.64 -19.18 -5.56
CA ILE A 182 10.83 -19.57 -4.38
C ILE A 182 10.33 -18.34 -3.62
N LEU A 183 11.18 -17.34 -3.41
CA LEU A 183 10.78 -16.11 -2.72
C LEU A 183 9.65 -15.35 -3.46
N THR A 184 9.66 -15.31 -4.79
CA THR A 184 8.56 -14.69 -5.56
C THR A 184 7.24 -15.43 -5.36
N TYR A 185 7.26 -16.78 -5.38
CA TYR A 185 6.05 -17.57 -5.14
C TYR A 185 5.58 -17.50 -3.69
N PHE A 186 6.50 -17.47 -2.73
CA PHE A 186 6.21 -17.25 -1.32
C PHE A 186 5.47 -15.93 -1.10
N LEU A 187 5.89 -14.85 -1.78
CA LEU A 187 5.24 -13.54 -1.74
C LEU A 187 3.84 -13.51 -2.37
N TYR A 188 3.49 -14.47 -3.24
CA TYR A 188 2.11 -14.64 -3.72
C TYR A 188 1.22 -15.39 -2.73
N VAL A 189 1.78 -16.39 -2.02
CA VAL A 189 1.02 -17.30 -1.17
C VAL A 189 0.77 -16.71 0.22
N VAL A 190 1.79 -16.15 0.87
CA VAL A 190 1.69 -15.61 2.24
C VAL A 190 0.54 -14.61 2.40
N PRO A 191 0.33 -13.65 1.48
CA PRO A 191 -0.76 -12.69 1.60
C PRO A 191 -2.17 -13.30 1.62
N LEU A 192 -2.36 -14.49 1.04
CA LEU A 192 -3.65 -15.19 1.05
C LEU A 192 -4.03 -15.64 2.46
N GLY A 193 -3.03 -16.04 3.26
CA GLY A 193 -3.19 -16.32 4.68
C GLY A 193 -3.24 -15.06 5.56
N MET A 194 -3.06 -13.87 4.98
CA MET A 194 -3.14 -12.60 5.68
C MET A 194 -4.49 -11.91 5.52
N HIS A 195 -5.01 -11.83 4.30
CA HIS A 195 -6.25 -11.10 4.04
C HIS A 195 -6.99 -11.71 2.85
N PHE A 196 -8.25 -12.11 3.05
CA PHE A 196 -9.04 -12.80 2.03
C PHE A 196 -9.10 -12.05 0.68
N ALA A 197 -9.28 -10.72 0.71
CA ALA A 197 -9.33 -9.93 -0.53
C ALA A 197 -8.01 -9.88 -1.33
N ALA A 198 -6.90 -10.40 -0.78
CA ALA A 198 -5.63 -10.50 -1.51
C ALA A 198 -5.75 -11.46 -2.72
N VAL A 199 -6.70 -12.41 -2.66
CA VAL A 199 -7.04 -13.28 -3.80
C VAL A 199 -7.40 -12.50 -5.06
N LEU A 200 -7.96 -11.30 -4.93
CA LEU A 200 -8.32 -10.46 -6.07
C LEU A 200 -7.11 -10.07 -6.90
N ILE A 201 -6.03 -9.67 -6.25
CA ILE A 201 -4.81 -9.22 -6.93
C ILE A 201 -4.15 -10.43 -7.63
N LEU A 202 -4.22 -11.61 -7.02
CA LEU A 202 -3.78 -12.85 -7.65
C LEU A 202 -4.64 -13.19 -8.88
N ILE A 203 -5.96 -13.07 -8.80
CA ILE A 203 -6.87 -13.23 -9.95
C ILE A 203 -6.50 -12.25 -11.06
N MET A 204 -6.27 -10.96 -10.74
CA MET A 204 -5.82 -9.98 -11.73
C MET A 204 -4.53 -10.40 -12.44
N ARG A 205 -3.58 -11.00 -11.71
CA ARG A 205 -2.35 -11.56 -12.31
C ARG A 205 -2.65 -12.75 -13.22
N LEU A 206 -3.59 -13.63 -12.87
CA LEU A 206 -3.99 -14.76 -13.72
C LEU A 206 -4.68 -14.29 -15.00
N LEU A 207 -5.41 -13.17 -14.97
CA LEU A 207 -6.06 -12.59 -16.14
C LEU A 207 -5.06 -12.12 -17.22
N LEU A 208 -3.76 -11.99 -16.90
CA LEU A 208 -2.71 -11.72 -17.88
C LEU A 208 -2.43 -12.89 -18.84
N CYS A 209 -2.93 -14.09 -18.54
CA CYS A 209 -2.86 -15.22 -19.47
C CYS A 209 -3.79 -15.06 -20.68
N LEU A 210 -4.70 -14.07 -20.65
CA LEU A 210 -5.57 -13.73 -21.77
C LEU A 210 -4.80 -12.97 -22.86
N LYS A 211 -5.25 -13.08 -24.11
CA LYS A 211 -4.71 -12.27 -25.21
C LYS A 211 -4.98 -10.77 -24.95
N GLU A 212 -4.06 -9.90 -25.35
CA GLU A 212 -4.11 -8.45 -25.07
C GLU A 212 -5.44 -7.79 -25.45
N LYS A 213 -6.06 -8.21 -26.57
CA LYS A 213 -7.37 -7.70 -27.00
C LYS A 213 -8.48 -7.90 -25.95
N PHE A 214 -8.43 -9.00 -25.19
CA PHE A 214 -9.40 -9.31 -24.15
C PHE A 214 -9.14 -8.51 -22.86
N ILE A 215 -7.90 -8.07 -22.62
CA ILE A 215 -7.57 -7.24 -21.45
C ILE A 215 -8.32 -5.91 -21.51
N LYS A 216 -8.43 -5.29 -22.69
CA LYS A 216 -9.20 -4.04 -22.86
C LYS A 216 -10.70 -4.23 -22.57
N ILE A 217 -11.27 -5.32 -23.05
CA ILE A 217 -12.68 -5.68 -22.79
C ILE A 217 -12.88 -5.91 -21.28
N LEU A 218 -11.99 -6.68 -20.65
CA LEU A 218 -12.01 -6.94 -19.22
C LEU A 218 -11.92 -5.65 -18.39
N VAL A 219 -11.06 -4.71 -18.78
CA VAL A 219 -10.94 -3.40 -18.11
C VAL A 219 -12.26 -2.64 -18.17
N ALA A 220 -12.91 -2.61 -19.33
CA ALA A 220 -14.23 -1.97 -19.47
C ALA A 220 -15.29 -2.66 -18.59
N LEU A 221 -15.30 -3.99 -18.54
CA LEU A 221 -16.19 -4.76 -17.65
C LEU A 221 -15.93 -4.42 -16.19
N ILE A 222 -14.67 -4.45 -15.73
CA ILE A 222 -14.31 -4.13 -14.34
C ILE A 222 -14.81 -2.74 -13.93
N ILE A 223 -14.58 -1.72 -14.76
CA ILE A 223 -15.07 -0.35 -14.51
C ILE A 223 -16.60 -0.33 -14.46
N GLY A 224 -17.26 -1.16 -15.28
CA GLY A 224 -18.71 -1.29 -15.35
C GLY A 224 -19.37 -2.03 -14.18
N ILE A 225 -18.60 -2.75 -13.33
CA ILE A 225 -19.14 -3.54 -12.19
C ILE A 225 -20.19 -2.80 -11.36
N PRO A 226 -20.04 -1.51 -10.99
CA PRO A 226 -21.03 -0.81 -10.17
C PRO A 226 -22.43 -0.79 -10.79
N PHE A 227 -22.53 -0.86 -12.12
CA PHE A 227 -23.80 -0.82 -12.85
C PHE A 227 -24.49 -2.18 -12.96
N TYR A 228 -23.75 -3.29 -12.86
CA TYR A 228 -24.29 -4.64 -13.05
C TYR A 228 -24.03 -5.61 -11.88
N ILE A 229 -23.50 -5.13 -10.75
CA ILE A 229 -23.14 -5.98 -9.61
C ILE A 229 -24.33 -6.79 -9.05
N GLU A 230 -25.53 -6.21 -9.01
CA GLU A 230 -26.73 -6.91 -8.54
C GLU A 230 -27.09 -8.10 -9.43
N TYR A 231 -27.05 -7.90 -10.75
CA TYR A 231 -27.23 -8.97 -11.72
C TYR A 231 -26.15 -10.04 -11.58
N LEU A 232 -24.90 -9.64 -11.39
CA LEU A 232 -23.78 -10.57 -11.21
C LEU A 232 -23.94 -11.41 -9.94
N VAL A 233 -24.41 -10.83 -8.84
CA VAL A 233 -24.75 -11.57 -7.60
C VAL A 233 -25.85 -12.59 -7.86
N TYR A 234 -26.94 -12.18 -8.53
CA TYR A 234 -28.04 -13.06 -8.89
C TYR A 234 -27.57 -14.24 -9.75
N ALA A 235 -26.84 -13.96 -10.82
CA ALA A 235 -26.30 -14.96 -11.74
C ALA A 235 -25.36 -15.94 -11.03
N ILE A 236 -24.44 -15.43 -10.19
CA ILE A 236 -23.53 -16.27 -9.42
C ILE A 236 -24.32 -17.17 -8.48
N ASN A 237 -25.28 -16.65 -7.71
CA ASN A 237 -26.09 -17.43 -6.77
C ASN A 237 -26.92 -18.53 -7.46
N TYR A 238 -27.33 -18.31 -8.70
CA TYR A 238 -28.01 -19.33 -9.51
C TYR A 238 -27.06 -20.43 -10.00
N ILE A 239 -25.92 -20.05 -10.58
CA ILE A 239 -24.95 -20.98 -11.20
C ILE A 239 -24.16 -21.80 -10.16
N SER A 240 -23.94 -21.22 -8.98
CA SER A 240 -23.10 -21.78 -7.92
C SER A 240 -23.69 -23.00 -7.19
N ARG A 241 -24.95 -23.35 -7.42
CA ARG A 241 -25.59 -24.52 -6.80
C ARG A 241 -24.89 -25.80 -7.26
N GLY A 242 -24.14 -26.46 -6.37
CA GLY A 242 -23.47 -27.75 -6.62
C GLY A 242 -22.01 -27.67 -7.10
N ILE A 243 -21.41 -26.48 -7.21
CA ILE A 243 -19.99 -26.32 -7.57
C ILE A 243 -19.14 -26.26 -6.29
N PRO A 244 -18.02 -27.02 -6.18
CA PRO A 244 -17.06 -26.85 -5.10
C PRO A 244 -16.55 -25.40 -4.99
N PHE A 245 -16.34 -24.91 -3.76
CA PHE A 245 -15.87 -23.53 -3.47
C PHE A 245 -16.85 -22.41 -3.83
N SER A 246 -18.07 -22.72 -4.25
CA SER A 246 -19.01 -21.71 -4.71
C SER A 246 -19.45 -20.76 -3.60
N GLU A 247 -19.52 -21.22 -2.35
CA GLU A 247 -19.76 -20.39 -1.16
C GLU A 247 -18.76 -19.25 -1.01
N LYS A 248 -17.47 -19.48 -1.31
CA LYS A 248 -16.44 -18.43 -1.24
C LYS A 248 -16.63 -17.37 -2.34
N ILE A 249 -17.05 -17.80 -3.52
CA ILE A 249 -17.35 -16.90 -4.66
C ILE A 249 -18.63 -16.08 -4.36
N GLN A 250 -19.67 -16.72 -3.85
CA GLN A 250 -20.90 -16.07 -3.40
C GLN A 250 -20.58 -15.06 -2.30
N TYR A 251 -19.86 -15.47 -1.26
CA TYR A 251 -19.44 -14.60 -0.15
C TYR A 251 -18.67 -13.39 -0.66
N PHE A 252 -17.68 -13.59 -1.54
CA PHE A 252 -16.90 -12.50 -2.10
C PHE A 252 -17.78 -11.51 -2.86
N THR A 253 -18.66 -12.01 -3.73
CA THR A 253 -19.54 -11.17 -4.54
C THR A 253 -20.56 -10.42 -3.69
N LEU A 254 -21.16 -11.07 -2.69
CA LEU A 254 -22.06 -10.44 -1.73
C LEU A 254 -21.37 -9.34 -0.93
N ARG A 255 -20.11 -9.54 -0.52
CA ARG A 255 -19.31 -8.48 0.12
C ARG A 255 -19.04 -7.31 -0.82
N CYS A 256 -18.79 -7.58 -2.11
CA CYS A 256 -18.63 -6.53 -3.11
C CYS A 256 -19.93 -5.71 -3.28
N LEU A 257 -21.07 -6.38 -3.43
CA LEU A 257 -22.40 -5.73 -3.48
C LEU A 257 -22.65 -4.89 -2.24
N MET A 258 -22.41 -5.46 -1.05
CA MET A 258 -22.56 -4.77 0.22
C MET A 258 -21.73 -3.48 0.21
N TYR A 259 -20.44 -3.53 -0.13
CA TYR A 259 -19.61 -2.32 -0.12
C TYR A 259 -19.97 -1.28 -1.19
N LEU A 260 -20.47 -1.71 -2.35
CA LEU A 260 -20.94 -0.80 -3.41
C LEU A 260 -22.27 -0.13 -3.06
N LYS A 261 -23.14 -0.81 -2.32
CA LYS A 261 -24.47 -0.33 -1.95
C LYS A 261 -24.56 0.17 -0.51
N TRP A 262 -23.48 0.11 0.26
CA TRP A 262 -23.44 0.60 1.63
C TRP A 262 -23.26 2.12 1.65
N ASP A 263 -24.39 2.81 1.69
CA ASP A 263 -24.49 4.28 1.70
C ASP A 263 -24.96 4.84 3.05
N THR A 264 -25.63 4.03 3.86
CA THR A 264 -26.28 4.41 5.11
C THR A 264 -25.95 3.46 6.26
N GLY A 265 -25.95 3.98 7.49
CA GLY A 265 -25.69 3.23 8.72
C GLY A 265 -24.21 2.97 9.02
N GLY A 266 -23.87 2.93 10.31
CA GLY A 266 -22.53 2.60 10.79
C GLY A 266 -21.42 3.47 10.20
N TRP A 267 -20.33 2.84 9.77
CA TRP A 267 -19.16 3.52 9.21
C TRP A 267 -19.45 4.29 7.91
N ALA A 268 -20.39 3.84 7.08
CA ALA A 268 -20.74 4.55 5.84
C ALA A 268 -21.28 5.95 6.12
N SER A 269 -22.12 6.12 7.14
CA SER A 269 -22.65 7.43 7.57
C SER A 269 -21.56 8.39 8.08
N ILE A 270 -20.57 7.86 8.81
CA ILE A 270 -19.43 8.67 9.30
C ILE A 270 -18.59 9.15 8.12
N VAL A 271 -18.33 8.27 7.15
CA VAL A 271 -17.52 8.61 5.97
C VAL A 271 -18.26 9.59 5.06
N SER A 272 -19.55 9.39 4.81
CA SER A 272 -20.35 10.24 3.92
C SER A 272 -20.59 11.64 4.48
N SER A 273 -20.58 11.81 5.80
CA SER A 273 -20.69 13.13 6.46
C SER A 273 -19.34 13.84 6.62
N SER A 274 -18.21 13.13 6.52
CA SER A 274 -16.88 13.69 6.73
C SER A 274 -16.35 14.45 5.52
N GLY A 275 -16.07 15.75 5.70
CA GLY A 275 -15.39 16.57 4.69
C GLY A 275 -13.99 16.04 4.33
N PHE A 276 -13.28 15.45 5.30
CA PHE A 276 -11.99 14.83 5.07
C PHE A 276 -12.08 13.67 4.07
N TYR A 277 -12.97 12.71 4.28
CA TYR A 277 -13.04 11.52 3.41
C TYR A 277 -13.47 11.89 1.99
N LYS A 278 -14.33 12.91 1.84
CA LYS A 278 -14.68 13.50 0.54
C LYS A 278 -13.46 14.10 -0.15
N LEU A 279 -12.72 14.97 0.56
CA LEU A 279 -11.53 15.60 0.01
C LEU A 279 -10.43 14.58 -0.32
N ASN A 280 -10.22 13.58 0.54
CA ASN A 280 -9.26 12.50 0.30
C ASN A 280 -9.63 11.65 -0.92
N LYS A 281 -10.93 11.42 -1.16
CA LYS A 281 -11.41 10.71 -2.35
C LYS A 281 -11.08 11.51 -3.61
N ILE A 282 -11.40 12.81 -3.62
CA ILE A 282 -11.10 13.72 -4.73
C ILE A 282 -9.58 13.76 -4.99
N PHE A 283 -8.79 13.96 -3.94
CA PHE A 283 -7.32 13.92 -4.01
C PHE A 283 -6.80 12.63 -4.66
N SER A 284 -7.31 11.47 -4.21
CA SER A 284 -6.87 10.17 -4.74
C SER A 284 -7.26 9.99 -6.21
N ILE A 285 -8.43 10.48 -6.62
CA ILE A 285 -8.85 10.50 -8.03
C ILE A 285 -7.94 11.41 -8.85
N CYS A 286 -7.65 12.63 -8.38
CA CYS A 286 -6.74 13.56 -9.06
C CYS A 286 -5.35 12.95 -9.25
N ALA A 287 -4.78 12.34 -8.21
CA ALA A 287 -3.48 11.65 -8.29
C ALA A 287 -3.51 10.49 -9.30
N LEU A 288 -4.59 9.71 -9.32
CA LEU A 288 -4.76 8.59 -10.24
C LEU A 288 -4.89 9.07 -11.70
N VAL A 289 -5.67 10.13 -11.95
CA VAL A 289 -5.84 10.75 -13.27
C VAL A 289 -4.54 11.33 -13.78
N LEU A 290 -3.77 12.06 -12.95
CA LEU A 290 -2.45 12.57 -13.34
C LEU A 290 -1.49 11.43 -13.71
N SER A 291 -1.50 10.33 -12.95
CA SER A 291 -0.68 9.18 -13.29
C SER A 291 -1.14 8.47 -14.57
N ALA A 292 -2.45 8.35 -14.79
CA ALA A 292 -3.00 7.80 -16.04
C ALA A 292 -2.64 8.67 -17.26
N TYR A 293 -2.65 10.00 -17.10
CA TYR A 293 -2.19 10.94 -18.11
C TYR A 293 -0.69 10.78 -18.40
N ALA A 294 0.15 10.58 -17.37
CA ALA A 294 1.56 10.28 -17.54
C ALA A 294 1.80 8.96 -18.31
N PHE A 295 1.02 7.92 -18.01
CA PHE A 295 0.99 6.66 -18.78
C PHE A 295 0.68 6.93 -20.26
N TYR A 296 -0.35 7.73 -20.54
CA TYR A 296 -0.76 8.08 -21.90
C TYR A 296 0.36 8.82 -22.67
N ILE A 297 0.98 9.83 -22.06
CA ILE A 297 2.10 10.57 -22.69
C ILE A 297 3.24 9.62 -23.04
N LEU A 298 3.68 8.80 -22.08
CA LEU A 298 4.79 7.87 -22.30
C LEU A 298 4.49 6.85 -23.39
N LYS A 299 3.27 6.32 -23.43
CA LYS A 299 2.83 5.38 -24.46
C LYS A 299 2.73 6.02 -25.84
N LYS A 300 2.27 7.28 -25.94
CA LYS A 300 2.23 8.04 -27.20
C LYS A 300 3.63 8.20 -27.82
N HIS A 301 4.65 8.31 -26.99
CA HIS A 301 6.05 8.39 -27.42
C HIS A 301 6.71 7.00 -27.61
N ASN A 302 5.93 5.92 -27.72
CA ASN A 302 6.38 4.53 -27.86
C ASN A 302 7.41 4.11 -26.79
N ARG A 303 7.36 4.70 -25.60
CA ARG A 303 8.28 4.37 -24.51
C ARG A 303 7.69 3.24 -23.68
N VAL A 304 8.41 2.12 -23.59
CA VAL A 304 8.09 1.06 -22.62
C VAL A 304 8.33 1.60 -21.22
N ILE A 305 7.32 1.55 -20.36
CA ILE A 305 7.40 2.11 -19.02
C ILE A 305 8.00 1.08 -18.09
N TRP A 306 7.33 -0.08 -17.97
CA TRP A 306 7.77 -1.22 -17.17
C TRP A 306 8.09 -2.44 -18.06
N SER A 307 7.05 -3.09 -18.55
CA SER A 307 7.06 -4.17 -19.54
C SER A 307 5.61 -4.37 -19.97
N THR A 308 5.35 -4.92 -21.16
CA THR A 308 3.96 -5.11 -21.64
C THR A 308 3.07 -5.85 -20.64
N ALA A 309 3.59 -6.90 -20.00
CA ALA A 309 2.84 -7.66 -18.99
C ALA A 309 2.56 -6.84 -17.73
N MET A 310 3.55 -6.06 -17.26
CA MET A 310 3.39 -5.19 -16.08
C MET A 310 2.45 -4.02 -16.38
N ASP A 311 2.54 -3.41 -17.56
CA ASP A 311 1.67 -2.31 -17.98
C ASP A 311 0.21 -2.79 -18.08
N ASN A 312 -0.01 -4.00 -18.63
CA ASN A 312 -1.34 -4.62 -18.67
C ASN A 312 -1.86 -4.98 -17.27
N PHE A 313 -1.00 -5.47 -16.37
CA PHE A 313 -1.38 -5.71 -14.99
C PHE A 313 -1.81 -4.42 -14.29
N LEU A 314 -1.00 -3.37 -14.39
CA LEU A 314 -1.31 -2.07 -13.82
C LEU A 314 -2.59 -1.52 -14.42
N LEU A 315 -2.87 -1.69 -15.72
CA LEU A 315 -4.13 -1.27 -16.32
C LEU A 315 -5.35 -1.97 -15.69
N ILE A 316 -5.30 -3.29 -15.47
CA ILE A 316 -6.35 -4.04 -14.78
C ILE A 316 -6.50 -3.55 -13.33
N TYR A 317 -5.39 -3.36 -12.63
CA TYR A 317 -5.38 -2.88 -11.25
C TYR A 317 -5.95 -1.46 -11.12
N TYR A 318 -5.63 -0.58 -12.08
CA TYR A 318 -6.19 0.77 -12.20
C TYR A 318 -7.71 0.72 -12.39
N ALA A 319 -8.19 -0.11 -13.31
CA ALA A 319 -9.61 -0.30 -13.56
C ALA A 319 -10.34 -0.70 -12.28
N PHE A 320 -9.78 -1.66 -11.54
CA PHE A 320 -10.35 -2.11 -10.28
C PHE A 320 -10.32 -1.02 -9.19
N THR A 321 -9.23 -0.25 -9.12
CA THR A 321 -9.12 0.89 -8.19
C THR A 321 -10.16 1.95 -8.50
N VAL A 322 -10.43 2.22 -9.79
CA VAL A 322 -11.48 3.14 -10.25
C VAL A 322 -12.86 2.65 -9.80
N THR A 323 -13.15 1.36 -9.99
CA THR A 323 -14.39 0.74 -9.50
C THR A 323 -14.58 0.93 -8.00
N CYS A 324 -13.51 0.86 -7.21
CA CYS A 324 -13.60 1.07 -5.76
C CYS A 324 -13.95 2.51 -5.35
N PHE A 325 -13.78 3.52 -6.22
CA PHE A 325 -14.19 4.90 -5.89
C PHE A 325 -15.71 5.09 -5.83
N PHE A 326 -16.48 4.19 -6.46
CA PHE A 326 -17.94 4.17 -6.37
C PHE A 326 -18.44 3.73 -4.98
N MET A 327 -17.60 3.09 -4.16
CA MET A 327 -17.95 2.73 -2.78
C MET A 327 -17.94 3.98 -1.88
N THR A 328 -18.91 4.09 -0.97
CA THR A 328 -18.97 5.20 0.01
C THR A 328 -17.77 5.18 0.94
N THR A 329 -17.48 4.01 1.51
CA THR A 329 -16.38 3.80 2.45
C THR A 329 -15.00 3.91 1.76
N PRO A 330 -13.93 4.26 2.49
CA PRO A 330 -12.60 4.52 1.90
C PRO A 330 -11.84 3.25 1.49
N ILE A 331 -12.54 2.21 1.02
CA ILE A 331 -11.94 0.93 0.60
C ILE A 331 -10.98 1.11 -0.56
N TYR A 332 -11.22 2.10 -1.42
CA TYR A 332 -10.29 2.48 -2.49
C TYR A 332 -8.87 2.71 -1.98
N GLN A 333 -8.69 3.20 -0.73
CA GLN A 333 -7.36 3.43 -0.15
C GLN A 333 -6.54 2.15 -0.02
N ARG A 334 -7.19 1.00 0.18
CA ARG A 334 -6.51 -0.30 0.22
C ARG A 334 -5.86 -0.63 -1.12
N PHE A 335 -6.44 -0.16 -2.22
CA PHE A 335 -5.94 -0.40 -3.57
C PHE A 335 -5.03 0.73 -4.06
N THR A 336 -5.32 1.99 -3.75
CA THR A 336 -4.49 3.12 -4.19
C THR A 336 -3.13 3.15 -3.49
N VAL A 337 -3.06 2.85 -2.19
CA VAL A 337 -1.80 2.98 -1.43
C VAL A 337 -0.70 2.04 -1.96
N PRO A 338 -0.94 0.74 -2.21
CA PRO A 338 0.06 -0.13 -2.86
C PRO A 338 0.41 0.28 -4.30
N LEU A 339 -0.47 1.03 -4.96
CA LEU A 339 -0.30 1.49 -6.34
C LEU A 339 0.60 2.73 -6.45
N TRP A 340 0.66 3.57 -5.42
CA TRP A 340 1.36 4.86 -5.45
C TRP A 340 2.83 4.78 -5.84
N THR A 341 3.56 3.73 -5.42
CA THR A 341 4.95 3.54 -5.85
C THR A 341 5.08 3.41 -7.37
N PHE A 342 4.11 2.78 -8.04
CA PHE A 342 4.09 2.65 -9.48
C PHE A 342 3.66 3.94 -10.16
N CYS A 343 2.66 4.64 -9.62
CA CYS A 343 2.22 5.95 -10.11
C CYS A 343 3.35 6.98 -10.09
N VAL A 344 4.07 7.08 -8.98
CA VAL A 344 5.20 8.00 -8.80
C VAL A 344 6.32 7.67 -9.78
N SER A 345 6.64 6.38 -9.97
CA SER A 345 7.63 5.93 -10.95
C SER A 345 7.28 6.34 -12.38
N VAL A 346 6.01 6.18 -12.77
CA VAL A 346 5.52 6.59 -14.10
C VAL A 346 5.59 8.10 -14.26
N SER A 347 5.13 8.83 -13.25
CA SER A 347 5.13 10.29 -13.21
C SER A 347 6.55 10.84 -13.35
N LEU A 348 7.50 10.26 -12.63
CA LEU A 348 8.94 10.56 -12.73
C LEU A 348 9.45 10.37 -14.16
N LYS A 349 9.19 9.20 -14.76
CA LYS A 349 9.64 8.91 -16.13
C LYS A 349 9.00 9.83 -17.16
N ALA A 350 7.75 10.26 -16.94
CA ALA A 350 7.08 11.25 -17.79
C ALA A 350 7.70 12.65 -17.66
N THR A 351 8.10 13.07 -16.46
CA THR A 351 8.82 14.36 -16.30
C THR A 351 10.20 14.34 -16.94
N ALA A 352 10.85 13.19 -16.97
CA ALA A 352 12.15 13.00 -17.61
C ALA A 352 12.05 12.76 -19.13
N SER A 353 10.85 12.57 -19.70
CA SER A 353 10.73 12.27 -21.12
C SER A 353 10.93 13.50 -21.99
N GLU A 354 11.27 13.33 -23.27
CA GLU A 354 11.24 14.44 -24.24
C GLU A 354 9.80 14.79 -24.57
N GLY A 355 9.51 16.05 -24.87
CA GLY A 355 8.15 16.55 -25.11
C GLY A 355 8.00 18.05 -24.85
N ASN A 356 6.83 18.58 -25.18
CA ASN A 356 6.50 20.00 -25.05
C ASN A 356 6.73 20.51 -23.62
N MET A 357 7.57 21.54 -23.49
CA MET A 357 7.96 22.14 -22.21
C MET A 357 6.75 22.69 -21.43
N PHE A 358 5.79 23.30 -22.12
CA PHE A 358 4.59 23.86 -21.50
C PHE A 358 3.71 22.76 -20.88
N THR A 359 3.49 21.67 -21.61
CA THR A 359 2.72 20.52 -21.11
C THR A 359 3.38 19.88 -19.89
N LYS A 360 4.72 19.75 -19.90
CA LYS A 360 5.48 19.25 -18.74
C LYS A 360 5.38 20.20 -17.55
N PHE A 361 5.50 21.51 -17.79
CA PHE A 361 5.39 22.50 -16.74
C PHE A 361 4.03 22.42 -16.03
N ILE A 362 2.93 22.39 -16.79
CA ILE A 362 1.58 22.20 -16.25
C ILE A 362 1.50 20.90 -15.45
N TYR A 363 2.00 19.80 -16.03
CA TYR A 363 1.97 18.50 -15.37
C TYR A 363 2.71 18.50 -14.02
N VAL A 364 3.92 19.06 -13.98
CA VAL A 364 4.72 19.19 -12.75
C VAL A 364 4.01 20.09 -11.74
N TYR A 365 3.44 21.21 -12.17
CA TYR A 365 2.69 22.11 -11.29
C TYR A 365 1.49 21.40 -10.65
N CYS A 366 0.69 20.68 -11.45
CA CYS A 366 -0.43 19.89 -10.94
C CYS A 366 0.04 18.78 -9.99
N LEU A 367 1.15 18.10 -10.30
CA LEU A 367 1.73 17.07 -9.44
C LEU A 367 2.18 17.66 -8.10
N CYS A 368 2.87 18.80 -8.10
CA CYS A 368 3.26 19.50 -6.88
C CYS A 368 2.04 19.89 -6.03
N GLY A 369 0.98 20.43 -6.66
CA GLY A 369 -0.28 20.75 -5.98
C GLY A 369 -0.93 19.53 -5.33
N VAL A 370 -1.00 18.41 -6.05
CA VAL A 370 -1.52 17.14 -5.50
C VAL A 370 -0.65 16.66 -4.35
N VAL A 371 0.67 16.65 -4.48
CA VAL A 371 1.59 16.23 -3.40
C VAL A 371 1.42 17.11 -2.15
N PHE A 372 1.30 18.43 -2.31
CA PHE A 372 1.05 19.36 -1.20
C PHE A 372 -0.26 19.05 -0.47
N VAL A 373 -1.36 18.86 -1.23
CA VAL A 373 -2.65 18.45 -0.67
C VAL A 373 -2.54 17.09 0.03
N GLY A 374 -1.75 16.17 -0.50
CA GLY A 374 -1.46 14.88 0.12
C GLY A 374 -0.81 15.00 1.50
N TYR A 375 0.20 15.86 1.64
CA TYR A 375 0.82 16.15 2.95
C TYR A 375 -0.16 16.80 3.93
N PHE A 376 -0.95 17.76 3.47
CA PHE A 376 -1.99 18.38 4.29
C PHE A 376 -3.02 17.36 4.79
N LEU A 377 -3.54 16.51 3.90
CA LEU A 377 -4.49 15.46 4.25
C LEU A 377 -3.88 14.43 5.21
N ASN A 378 -2.61 14.07 5.02
CA ASN A 378 -1.88 13.21 5.94
C ASN A 378 -1.84 13.80 7.36
N GLY A 379 -1.41 15.07 7.49
CA GLY A 379 -1.34 15.75 8.78
C GLY A 379 -2.72 15.91 9.42
N TYR A 380 -3.73 16.28 8.63
CA TYR A 380 -5.10 16.40 9.10
C TYR A 380 -5.64 15.06 9.63
N MET A 381 -5.50 13.98 8.84
CA MET A 381 -5.96 12.64 9.23
C MET A 381 -5.24 12.11 10.46
N LEU A 382 -3.93 12.37 10.56
CA LEU A 382 -3.18 12.00 11.73
C LEU A 382 -3.74 12.71 12.97
N ASN A 383 -4.01 14.02 12.90
CA ASN A 383 -4.57 14.77 14.01
C ASN A 383 -6.00 14.34 14.40
N THR A 384 -6.81 13.84 13.47
CA THR A 384 -8.14 13.29 13.81
C THR A 384 -8.04 11.96 14.56
N MET A 385 -6.98 11.18 14.33
CA MET A 385 -6.81 9.85 14.90
C MET A 385 -5.97 9.80 16.17
N ILE A 386 -5.03 10.73 16.38
CA ILE A 386 -4.15 10.72 17.55
C ILE A 386 -3.91 12.15 18.07
N PRO A 387 -3.67 12.36 19.38
CA PRO A 387 -3.27 13.68 19.88
C PRO A 387 -1.90 14.04 19.34
N ILE A 388 -1.86 14.89 18.31
CA ILE A 388 -0.65 15.09 17.50
C ILE A 388 0.52 15.64 18.32
N GLY A 389 0.28 16.50 19.31
CA GLY A 389 1.32 16.99 20.21
C GLY A 389 2.01 15.84 20.96
N ASN A 390 1.23 14.99 21.65
CA ASN A 390 1.77 13.85 22.39
C ASN A 390 2.42 12.81 21.47
N TYR A 391 1.86 12.60 20.27
CA TYR A 391 2.44 11.73 19.26
C TYR A 391 3.80 12.24 18.79
N MET A 392 3.91 13.53 18.45
CA MET A 392 5.18 14.13 18.03
C MET A 392 6.22 14.12 19.14
N THR A 393 5.82 14.40 20.39
CA THR A 393 6.73 14.27 21.54
C THR A 393 7.26 12.85 21.64
N ARG A 394 6.40 11.83 21.59
CA ARG A 394 6.82 10.42 21.61
C ARG A 394 7.77 10.10 20.46
N VAL A 395 7.46 10.53 19.24
CA VAL A 395 8.30 10.29 18.06
C VAL A 395 9.68 10.94 18.20
N LEU A 396 9.74 12.19 18.67
CA LEU A 396 10.98 12.95 18.81
C LEU A 396 11.87 12.43 19.94
N THR A 397 11.28 11.90 21.02
CA THR A 397 12.01 11.34 22.16
C THR A 397 12.15 9.82 22.11
N PHE A 398 11.70 9.19 21.02
CA PHE A 398 11.72 7.73 20.90
C PHE A 398 13.14 7.18 20.78
N THR A 399 13.41 6.13 21.56
CA THR A 399 14.65 5.36 21.54
C THR A 399 14.33 3.88 21.59
N TRP A 400 15.03 3.09 20.79
CA TRP A 400 14.94 1.63 20.78
C TRP A 400 15.75 1.00 21.92
N LEU A 401 16.62 1.75 22.60
CA LEU A 401 17.48 1.22 23.66
C LEU A 401 16.73 0.97 24.99
N CYS A 402 15.54 1.56 25.16
CA CYS A 402 14.74 1.49 26.39
C CYS A 402 13.47 0.61 26.23
N ARG A 403 13.42 -0.22 25.18
CA ARG A 403 12.31 -1.11 24.82
C ARG A 403 12.85 -2.50 24.60
#